data_AF-C9MNC8-F1
#
_entry.id   AF-C9MNC8-F1
#
_cell.length_a   1.000
_cell.length_b   1.000
_cell.length_c   1.000
_cell.angle_alpha   90.00
_cell.angle_beta   90.00
_cell.angle_gamma   90.00
#
_symmetry.space_group_name_H-M   'P 1'
#
loop_
_entity.id
_entity.type
_entity.pdbx_description
1 polymer ?
#
loop_
_entity_poly.entity_id
_entity_poly.type
_entity_poly.pdbx_seq_one_letter_code
_entity_poly.pdbx_strand_id
1 'polypeptide(L)'
;QEQIRTLLLQIDDVIAQDNAAKTEGVEFTAALLDEISEELNKSLESAPEPKTKEEKQAVRTKKNSLKSLRRNVINSRSMTNTLRLWERETPTARPTLMPRLCT
;
A
#
# COMPACT_ATOMS: atom_id res chain seq x y z
N GLN A 1 -13.66 -32.13 26.63
CA GLN A 1 -13.78 -30.76 26.10
C GLN A 1 -12.42 -30.12 25.77
N GLU A 2 -11.31 -30.58 26.36
CA GLU A 2 -9.97 -30.04 26.09
C GLU A 2 -9.50 -30.25 24.64
N GLN A 3 -9.82 -31.40 24.04
CA GLN A 3 -9.49 -31.68 22.63
C GLN A 3 -10.05 -30.64 21.66
N ILE A 4 -11.27 -30.16 21.90
CA ILE A 4 -11.89 -29.10 21.07
C ILE A 4 -11.12 -27.79 21.24
N ARG A 5 -10.70 -27.44 22.47
CA ARG A 5 -9.89 -26.24 22.71
C ARG A 5 -8.52 -26.32 22.05
N THR A 6 -7.87 -27.48 22.10
CA THR A 6 -6.58 -27.70 21.44
C THR A 6 -6.69 -27.55 19.92
N LEU A 7 -7.74 -28.12 19.32
CA LEU A 7 -7.98 -27.99 17.87
C LEU A 7 -8.25 -26.54 17.46
N LEU A 8 -9.00 -25.78 18.26
CA LEU A 8 -9.23 -24.36 17.99
C LEU A 8 -7.94 -23.54 18.06
N LEU A 9 -7.08 -23.79 19.07
CA LEU A 9 -5.77 -23.13 19.17
C LEU A 9 -4.87 -23.44 17.97
N GLN A 10 -4.86 -24.69 17.50
CA GLN A 10 -4.10 -25.08 16.31
C GLN A 10 -4.61 -24.38 15.04
N ILE A 11 -5.92 -24.18 14.93
CA ILE A 11 -6.52 -23.42 13.82
C ILE A 11 -6.08 -21.96 13.88
N ASP A 12 -6.10 -21.34 15.07
CA ASP A 12 -5.66 -19.96 15.25
C ASP A 12 -4.16 -19.80 14.91
N ASP A 13 -3.31 -20.74 15.34
CA ASP A 13 -1.87 -20.73 15.03
C ASP A 13 -1.61 -20.87 13.52
N VAL A 14 -2.32 -21.77 12.83
CA VAL A 14 -2.20 -21.95 11.38
C VAL A 14 -2.70 -20.72 10.62
N ILE A 15 -3.79 -20.09 11.08
CA ILE A 15 -4.30 -18.83 10.49
C ILE A 15 -3.28 -17.70 10.67
N ALA A 16 -2.68 -17.57 11.87
CA ALA A 16 -1.68 -16.55 12.14
C ALA A 16 -0.44 -16.74 11.25
N GLN A 17 0.02 -17.98 11.07
CA GLN A 17 1.13 -18.30 10.18
C GLN A 17 0.81 -17.99 8.71
N ASP A 18 -0.37 -18.37 8.21
CA ASP A 18 -0.77 -18.12 6.82
C ASP A 18 -0.92 -16.61 6.54
N ASN A 19 -1.43 -15.84 7.50
CA ASN A 19 -1.52 -14.38 7.38
C ASN A 19 -0.15 -13.70 7.46
N ALA A 20 0.79 -14.24 8.25
CA ALA A 20 2.17 -13.77 8.29
C ALA A 20 2.97 -14.16 7.03
N ALA A 21 2.63 -15.26 6.36
CA ALA A 21 3.28 -15.66 5.11
C ALA A 21 2.83 -14.80 3.91
N LYS A 22 1.58 -14.32 3.93
CA LYS A 22 1.03 -13.45 2.86
C LYS A 22 1.68 -12.07 2.77
N THR A 23 2.51 -11.66 3.74
CA THR A 23 3.24 -10.40 3.67
C THR A 23 4.49 -10.43 2.78
N GLU A 24 4.88 -11.58 2.23
CA GLU A 24 5.99 -11.68 1.25
C GLU A 24 5.60 -11.30 -0.19
N GLY A 25 4.72 -10.31 -0.36
CA GLY A 25 4.47 -9.66 -1.65
C GLY A 25 5.48 -8.53 -1.87
N VAL A 26 5.87 -8.28 -3.14
CA VAL A 26 6.61 -7.05 -3.48
C VAL A 26 5.77 -5.85 -3.02
N GLU A 27 6.24 -5.15 -2.00
CA GLU A 27 5.56 -3.98 -1.45
C GLU A 27 5.69 -2.81 -2.44
N PHE A 28 4.67 -2.64 -3.29
CA PHE A 28 4.55 -1.44 -4.11
C PHE A 28 4.11 -0.27 -3.23
N THR A 29 5.09 0.41 -2.63
CA THR A 29 4.82 1.65 -1.89
C THR A 29 4.35 2.75 -2.85
N ALA A 30 3.52 3.68 -2.35
CA ALA A 30 3.05 4.81 -3.16
C ALA A 30 4.22 5.67 -3.67
N ALA A 31 5.34 5.73 -2.93
CA ALA A 31 6.55 6.43 -3.34
C ALA A 31 7.23 5.75 -4.54
N LEU A 32 7.35 4.42 -4.54
CA LEU A 32 7.94 3.66 -5.64
C LEU A 32 7.12 3.82 -6.94
N LEU A 33 5.79 3.80 -6.83
CA LEU A 33 4.92 4.02 -7.99
C LEU A 33 5.04 5.46 -8.55
N ASP A 34 5.32 6.44 -7.69
CA ASP A 34 5.54 7.83 -8.11
C ASP A 34 6.87 7.96 -8.86
N GLU A 35 7.94 7.33 -8.35
CA GLU A 35 9.26 7.28 -9.00
C GLU A 35 9.19 6.66 -10.40
N ILE A 36 8.53 5.51 -10.54
CA ILE A 36 8.31 4.85 -11.84
C ILE A 36 7.49 5.76 -12.79
N SER A 37 6.47 6.43 -12.26
CA SER A 37 5.65 7.36 -13.05
C SER A 37 6.46 8.56 -13.55
N GLU A 38 7.38 9.09 -12.73
CA GLU A 38 8.26 10.18 -13.13
C GLU A 38 9.25 9.75 -14.21
N GLU A 39 9.90 8.60 -14.05
CA GLU A 39 10.85 8.07 -15.02
C GLU A 39 10.19 7.84 -16.38
N LEU A 40 9.01 7.20 -16.38
CA LEU A 40 8.22 6.98 -17.60
C LEU A 40 7.81 8.29 -18.28
N ASN A 41 7.48 9.32 -17.49
CA ASN A 41 7.13 10.63 -18.04
C ASN A 41 8.35 11.32 -18.68
N LYS A 42 9.50 11.29 -18.01
CA LYS A 42 10.78 11.83 -18.54
C LYS A 42 11.17 11.11 -19.83
N SER A 43 11.04 9.79 -19.88
CA SER A 43 11.31 8.99 -21.09
C SER A 43 10.41 9.38 -22.27
N LEU A 44 9.13 9.66 -22.00
CA LEU A 44 8.18 10.13 -23.03
C LEU A 44 8.45 11.55 -23.52
N GLU A 45 8.88 12.45 -22.64
CA GLU A 45 9.23 13.83 -23.00
C GLU A 45 10.53 13.90 -23.79
N SER A 46 11.48 13.01 -23.51
CA SER A 46 12.72 12.86 -24.27
C SER A 46 12.53 12.20 -25.63
N ALA A 47 11.36 11.60 -25.91
CA ALA A 47 11.12 10.91 -27.17
C ALA A 47 10.96 11.93 -28.33
N PRO A 48 11.46 11.61 -29.54
CA PRO A 48 11.29 12.47 -30.70
C PRO A 48 9.81 12.70 -31.02
N GLU A 49 9.51 13.89 -31.55
CA GLU A 49 8.14 14.27 -31.84
C GLU A 49 7.51 13.32 -32.87
N PRO A 50 6.33 12.74 -32.58
CA PRO A 50 5.74 11.69 -33.40
C PRO A 50 5.27 12.25 -34.75
N LYS A 51 5.76 11.67 -35.84
CA LYS A 51 5.51 12.17 -37.20
C LYS A 51 4.35 11.45 -37.87
N THR A 52 4.16 10.16 -37.58
CA THR A 52 3.10 9.33 -38.17
C THR A 52 1.84 9.28 -37.31
N LYS A 53 0.73 8.84 -37.91
CA LYS A 53 -0.55 8.70 -37.20
C LYS A 53 -0.48 7.58 -36.15
N GLU A 54 0.18 6.47 -36.48
CA GLU A 54 0.43 5.36 -35.56
C GLU A 54 1.29 5.80 -34.36
N GLU A 55 2.37 6.54 -34.59
CA GLU A 55 3.23 7.05 -33.50
C GLU A 55 2.47 8.00 -32.57
N LYS A 56 1.63 8.89 -33.11
CA LYS A 56 0.78 9.77 -32.32
C LYS A 56 -0.21 8.98 -31.45
N GLN A 57 -0.74 7.87 -31.97
CA GLN A 57 -1.63 6.99 -31.22
C GLN A 57 -0.88 6.22 -30.12
N ALA A 58 0.33 5.76 -30.40
CA ALA A 58 1.19 5.12 -29.40
C ALA A 58 1.57 6.08 -28.26
N VAL A 59 1.90 7.33 -28.56
CA VAL A 59 2.19 8.35 -27.52
C VAL A 59 0.93 8.66 -26.69
N ARG A 60 -0.24 8.77 -27.32
CA ARG A 60 -1.52 9.00 -26.62
C ARG A 60 -1.88 7.87 -25.66
N THR A 61 -1.73 6.61 -26.10
CA THR A 61 -2.02 5.44 -25.26
C THR A 61 -1.07 5.39 -24.06
N LYS A 62 0.24 5.56 -24.27
CA LYS A 62 1.23 5.64 -23.18
C LYS A 62 0.92 6.76 -22.19
N LYS A 63 0.55 7.96 -22.67
CA LYS A 63 0.15 9.10 -21.82
C LYS A 63 -1.11 8.81 -21.01
N ASN A 64 -2.08 8.09 -21.57
CA ASN A 64 -3.29 7.69 -20.86
C ASN A 64 -2.98 6.65 -19.77
N SER A 65 -2.09 5.69 -20.03
CA SER A 65 -1.61 4.75 -19.02
C SER A 65 -0.94 5.47 -17.85
N LEU A 66 -0.09 6.46 -18.13
CA LEU A 66 0.52 7.31 -17.09
C LEU A 66 -0.51 8.08 -16.25
N LYS A 67 -1.54 8.66 -16.88
CA LYS A 67 -2.63 9.32 -16.13
C LYS A 67 -3.35 8.33 -15.20
N SER A 68 -3.56 7.11 -15.67
CA SER A 68 -4.17 6.06 -14.83
C SER A 68 -3.27 5.68 -13.66
N LEU A 69 -1.98 5.52 -13.91
CA LEU A 69 -0.99 5.22 -12.87
C LEU A 69 -0.96 6.33 -11.81
N ARG A 70 -0.92 7.61 -12.21
CA ARG A 70 -0.97 8.74 -11.26
C ARG A 70 -2.24 8.77 -10.40
N ARG A 71 -3.39 8.43 -10.97
CA ARG A 71 -4.64 8.29 -10.19
C ARG A 71 -4.52 7.19 -9.14
N ASN A 72 -3.91 6.06 -9.49
CA ASN A 72 -3.66 4.97 -8.54
C ASN A 72 -2.70 5.39 -7.42
N VAL A 73 -1.64 6.14 -7.73
CA VAL A 73 -0.72 6.71 -6.72
C VAL A 73 -1.47 7.63 -5.76
N ILE A 74 -2.27 8.55 -6.27
CA ILE A 74 -3.08 9.47 -5.45
C ILE A 74 -4.05 8.68 -4.56
N ASN A 75 -4.74 7.68 -5.12
CA ASN A 75 -5.69 6.86 -4.36
C ASN A 75 -4.99 6.06 -3.25
N SER A 76 -3.87 5.41 -3.56
CA SER A 76 -3.05 4.69 -2.58
C SER A 76 -2.54 5.62 -1.47
N ARG A 77 -2.05 6.81 -1.84
CA ARG A 77 -1.63 7.84 -0.88
C ARG A 77 -2.79 8.31 0.00
N SER A 78 -3.99 8.45 -0.56
CA SER A 78 -5.20 8.76 0.20
C SER A 78 -5.52 7.67 1.22
N MET A 79 -5.55 6.40 0.79
CA MET A 79 -5.83 5.26 1.67
C MET A 79 -4.78 5.10 2.79
N THR A 80 -3.50 5.27 2.49
CA THR A 80 -2.44 5.22 3.51
C THR A 80 -2.54 6.38 4.50
N ASN A 81 -2.96 7.57 4.04
CA ASN A 81 -3.19 8.71 4.92
C ASN A 81 -4.43 8.52 5.80
N THR A 82 -5.52 7.96 5.27
CA THR A 82 -6.72 7.65 6.07
C THR A 82 -6.39 6.61 7.13
N LEU A 83 -5.70 5.52 6.78
CA LEU A 83 -5.25 4.50 7.75
C LEU A 83 -4.41 5.11 8.88
N ARG A 84 -3.46 6.00 8.55
CA ARG A 84 -2.67 6.72 9.57
C ARG A 84 -3.50 7.66 10.45
N LEU A 85 -4.60 8.21 9.93
CA LEU A 85 -5.52 9.02 10.72
C LEU A 85 -6.29 8.13 11.71
N TRP A 86 -6.83 7.01 11.23
CA TRP A 86 -7.51 6.03 12.07
C TRP A 86 -6.60 5.49 13.18
N GLU A 87 -5.32 5.21 12.87
CA GLU A 87 -4.34 4.75 13.86
C GLU A 87 -4.04 5.80 14.95
N ARG A 88 -4.06 7.09 14.61
CA ARG A 88 -3.94 8.18 15.61
C ARG A 88 -5.20 8.37 16.44
N GLU A 89 -6.37 8.12 15.85
CA GLU A 89 -7.67 8.28 16.51
C GLU A 89 -8.08 7.06 17.34
N THR A 90 -7.52 5.87 17.09
CA THR A 90 -7.73 4.71 17.95
C THR A 90 -7.00 4.90 19.27
N PRO A 91 -7.70 4.98 20.42
CA PRO A 91 -7.06 5.01 21.72
C PRO A 91 -6.63 3.57 22.04
N THR A 92 -5.50 3.11 21.50
CA THR A 92 -4.79 2.01 22.14
C THR A 92 -4.46 2.49 23.54
N ALA A 93 -5.09 1.91 24.55
CA ALA A 93 -4.93 2.25 25.95
C ALA A 93 -3.44 2.44 26.27
N ARG A 94 -2.99 3.69 26.39
CA ARG A 94 -1.70 4.01 26.99
C ARG A 94 -1.79 3.43 28.39
N PRO A 95 -0.97 2.44 28.80
CA PRO A 95 -0.95 2.02 30.19
C PRO A 95 -0.43 3.22 30.98
N THR A 96 -1.34 3.97 31.58
CA THR A 96 -1.01 4.91 32.63
C THR A 96 -0.47 4.06 33.77
N LEU A 97 0.86 4.05 33.91
CA LEU A 97 1.53 3.72 35.16
C LEU A 97 0.92 4.63 36.23
N MET A 98 -0.08 4.11 36.94
CA MET A 98 -0.60 4.76 38.14
C MET A 98 0.55 4.89 39.14
N PRO A 99 0.91 6.11 39.58
CA PRO A 99 1.89 6.24 40.64
C PRO A 99 1.30 5.59 41.90
N ARG A 100 1.99 4.61 42.46
CA ARG A 100 1.65 4.05 43.76
C ARG A 100 1.66 5.18 44.77
N LEU A 101 0.49 5.59 45.24
CA LEU A 101 0.37 6.42 46.44
C LEU A 101 0.75 5.52 47.62
N CYS A 102 1.97 5.67 48.10
CA CYS A 102 2.39 5.20 49.41
C CYS A 102 1.98 6.26 50.43
N THR A 103 0.98 5.95 51.26
CA THR A 103 0.86 6.36 52.68
C THR A 103 -0.06 5.38 53.38
#